data_AF-A0A2T7T6E3-F1
#
_entry.id   AF-A0A2T7T6E3-F1
#
_cell.length_a   1.000
_cell.length_b   1.000
_cell.length_c   1.000
_cell.angle_alpha   90.00
_cell.angle_beta   90.00
_cell.angle_gamma   90.00
#
_symmetry.space_group_name_H-M   'P 1'
#
loop_
_entity.id
_entity.type
_entity.pdbx_description
1 polymer ?
#
loop_
_entity_poly.entity_id
_entity_poly.type
_entity_poly.pdbx_seq_one_letter_code
_entity_poly.pdbx_strand_id
1 'polypeptide(L)'
;MPAAIDTLDPALARELEQVVVRTDGCTAVVDGHKLEANTPRHLSIYLRWALYEFLHSGRPADMYKNKDVERDAALEARLTEAIPHRNSVTSARVHERRDGELLVTIDGTRVRVPVERVVTDAPYHGDDVVYLAMPAARPALSPGFFLTDGSRGRSVRKPTLRLYVNLESLAAAEEAWRLVLNCLEDRGVPYRLKVASSPHLVPRRDALVAYLGPESWDAVAEVASCVVDLPGRGSKVSVFAEQVAPGVSVAWQPFAERSGGQTGRSFGQHRATAVAEGLVGHVLGTRAGTREEAVAGALFDAGVDPSAPYRNLDSPQIGFDTVGSAR
;
A
#
# COMPACT_ATOMS: atom_id res chain seq x y z
N MET A 1 6.21 19.36 28.99
CA MET A 1 6.03 20.19 27.78
C MET A 1 5.91 19.23 26.60
N PRO A 2 4.89 19.32 25.75
CA PRO A 2 4.90 18.53 24.53
C PRO A 2 6.08 19.01 23.70
N ALA A 3 6.90 18.08 23.19
CA ALA A 3 7.95 18.39 22.24
C ALA A 3 7.36 19.26 21.13
N ALA A 4 8.10 20.29 20.70
CA ALA A 4 7.74 21.03 19.50
C ALA A 4 7.42 20.00 18.41
N ILE A 5 6.26 20.13 17.76
CA ILE A 5 5.94 19.28 16.61
C ILE A 5 6.99 19.63 15.57
N ASP A 6 8.01 18.78 15.50
CA ASP A 6 9.15 18.96 14.63
C ASP A 6 8.65 18.98 13.17
N THR A 7 9.30 19.85 12.43
CA THR A 7 8.99 20.32 11.08
C THR A 7 8.43 19.26 10.13
N LEU A 8 7.45 19.67 9.33
CA LEU A 8 6.93 18.90 8.20
C LEU A 8 8.08 18.48 7.26
N ASP A 9 8.03 17.25 6.74
CA ASP A 9 8.98 16.76 5.74
C ASP A 9 9.18 17.78 4.60
N PRO A 10 10.42 18.16 4.27
CA PRO A 10 10.68 19.18 3.26
C PRO A 10 10.18 18.83 1.86
N ALA A 11 10.17 17.54 1.49
CA ALA A 11 9.66 17.14 0.17
C ALA A 11 8.14 17.31 0.11
N LEU A 12 7.43 16.90 1.17
CA LEU A 12 6.00 17.14 1.31
C LEU A 12 5.69 18.65 1.34
N ALA A 13 6.43 19.46 2.10
CA ALA A 13 6.24 20.91 2.17
C ALA A 13 6.33 21.58 0.77
N ARG A 14 7.33 21.18 -0.04
CA ARG A 14 7.45 21.67 -1.43
C ARG A 14 6.26 21.27 -2.30
N GLU A 15 5.79 20.03 -2.19
CA GLU A 15 4.66 19.56 -3.01
C GLU A 15 3.33 20.22 -2.62
N LEU A 16 3.21 20.67 -1.35
CA LEU A 16 2.07 21.48 -0.90
C LEU A 16 2.03 22.88 -1.53
N GLU A 17 3.11 23.38 -2.14
CA GLU A 17 3.05 24.64 -2.91
C GLU A 17 2.10 24.54 -4.11
N GLN A 18 1.89 23.33 -4.62
CA GLN A 18 0.96 23.03 -5.72
C GLN A 18 -0.47 22.76 -5.23
N VAL A 19 -0.73 22.92 -3.92
CA VAL A 19 -2.02 22.66 -3.29
C VAL A 19 -2.54 23.91 -2.60
N VAL A 20 -3.68 24.41 -3.07
CA VAL A 20 -4.34 25.60 -2.52
C VAL A 20 -5.76 25.23 -2.11
N VAL A 21 -6.09 25.39 -0.83
CA VAL A 21 -7.47 25.33 -0.33
C VAL A 21 -7.95 26.76 -0.11
N ARG A 22 -9.13 27.10 -0.62
CA ARG A 22 -9.70 28.44 -0.45
C ARG A 22 -10.28 28.61 0.95
N THR A 23 -10.39 29.86 1.38
CA THR A 23 -10.93 30.25 2.70
C THR A 23 -12.41 29.92 2.87
N ASP A 24 -13.14 29.67 1.78
CA ASP A 24 -14.51 29.15 1.82
C ASP A 24 -14.58 27.70 2.36
N GLY A 25 -13.44 26.99 2.42
CA GLY A 25 -13.34 25.59 2.80
C GLY A 25 -14.05 24.65 1.82
N CYS A 26 -14.54 25.12 0.68
CA CYS A 26 -15.38 24.41 -0.28
C CYS A 26 -14.73 24.28 -1.66
N THR A 27 -13.65 25.03 -1.91
CA THR A 27 -12.88 25.00 -3.15
C THR A 27 -11.41 24.66 -2.88
N ALA A 28 -10.81 23.81 -3.71
CA ALA A 28 -9.37 23.59 -3.72
C ALA A 28 -8.80 23.50 -5.15
N VAL A 29 -7.49 23.66 -5.27
CA VAL A 29 -6.72 23.41 -6.49
C VAL A 29 -5.55 22.49 -6.11
N VAL A 30 -5.38 21.41 -6.87
CA VAL A 30 -4.27 20.45 -6.73
C VAL A 30 -3.62 20.30 -8.09
N ASP A 31 -2.37 20.72 -8.23
CA ASP A 31 -1.63 20.65 -9.50
C ASP A 31 -2.43 21.26 -10.68
N GLY A 32 -2.99 22.45 -10.47
CA GLY A 32 -3.84 23.14 -11.45
C GLY A 32 -5.26 22.60 -11.59
N HIS A 33 -5.60 21.44 -11.01
CA HIS A 33 -6.94 20.86 -11.07
C HIS A 33 -7.85 21.39 -9.97
N LYS A 34 -8.96 22.02 -10.38
CA LYS A 34 -9.96 22.58 -9.46
C LYS A 34 -10.89 21.50 -8.91
N LEU A 35 -11.11 21.54 -7.60
CA LEU A 35 -12.08 20.74 -6.85
C LEU A 35 -13.11 21.68 -6.24
N GLU A 36 -14.39 21.33 -6.38
CA GLU A 36 -15.51 22.06 -5.78
C GLU A 36 -16.44 21.12 -5.03
N ALA A 37 -16.91 21.56 -3.88
CA ALA A 37 -17.85 20.82 -3.05
C ALA A 37 -18.83 21.77 -2.34
N ASN A 38 -20.00 21.24 -1.96
CA ASN A 38 -21.03 22.04 -1.29
C ASN A 38 -20.75 22.28 0.20
N THR A 39 -19.82 21.52 0.79
CA THR A 39 -19.47 21.63 2.22
C THR A 39 -17.99 21.33 2.41
N PRO A 40 -17.35 21.84 3.49
CA PRO A 40 -15.96 21.52 3.76
C PRO A 40 -15.69 20.04 4.04
N ARG A 41 -16.68 19.35 4.62
CA ARG A 41 -16.61 17.90 4.78
C ARG A 41 -16.54 17.18 3.44
N HIS A 42 -17.34 17.60 2.46
CA HIS A 42 -17.28 17.03 1.12
C HIS A 42 -15.99 17.42 0.40
N LEU A 43 -15.49 18.65 0.58
CA LEU A 43 -14.20 19.05 0.02
C LEU A 43 -13.08 18.16 0.55
N SER A 44 -13.02 17.92 1.86
CA SER A 44 -12.02 17.05 2.48
C SER A 44 -12.02 15.64 1.86
N ILE A 45 -13.20 15.09 1.53
CA ILE A 45 -13.34 13.81 0.83
C ILE A 45 -12.77 13.88 -0.60
N TYR A 46 -13.00 14.94 -1.36
CA TYR A 46 -12.44 15.06 -2.72
C TYR A 46 -10.94 15.33 -2.69
N LEU A 47 -10.51 16.20 -1.77
CA LEU A 47 -9.12 16.59 -1.60
C LEU A 47 -8.24 15.39 -1.24
N ARG A 48 -8.66 14.50 -0.31
CA ARG A 48 -7.87 13.29 0.01
C ARG A 48 -7.65 12.39 -1.20
N TRP A 49 -8.60 12.33 -2.14
CA TRP A 49 -8.48 11.49 -3.34
C TRP A 49 -7.55 12.13 -4.36
N ALA A 50 -7.71 13.44 -4.58
CA ALA A 50 -6.79 14.22 -5.41
C ALA A 50 -5.35 14.16 -4.89
N LEU A 51 -5.16 14.33 -3.58
CA LEU A 51 -3.85 14.22 -2.93
C LEU A 51 -3.30 12.80 -2.98
N TYR A 52 -4.15 11.77 -2.89
CA TYR A 52 -3.69 10.39 -3.10
C TYR A 52 -3.14 10.21 -4.52
N GLU A 53 -3.85 10.66 -5.55
CA GLU A 53 -3.37 10.51 -6.92
C GLU A 53 -2.09 11.33 -7.15
N PHE A 54 -2.07 12.59 -6.72
CA PHE A 54 -0.95 13.50 -6.94
C PHE A 54 0.30 13.14 -6.12
N LEU A 55 0.16 13.03 -4.79
CA LEU A 55 1.28 12.86 -3.86
C LEU A 55 1.72 11.38 -3.73
N HIS A 56 0.78 10.43 -3.83
CA HIS A 56 1.09 9.00 -3.67
C HIS A 56 1.26 8.27 -4.98
N SER A 57 0.22 8.16 -5.80
CA SER A 57 0.28 7.36 -7.04
C SER A 57 1.09 8.04 -8.14
N GLY A 58 1.23 9.37 -8.09
CA GLY A 58 1.89 10.16 -9.13
C GLY A 58 1.06 10.32 -10.40
N ARG A 59 -0.27 10.23 -10.29
CA ARG A 59 -1.22 10.41 -11.39
C ARG A 59 -1.90 11.78 -11.28
N PRO A 60 -2.49 12.28 -12.39
CA PRO A 60 -3.28 13.50 -12.36
C PRO A 60 -4.39 13.46 -11.31
N ALA A 61 -4.63 14.60 -10.65
CA ALA A 61 -5.50 14.70 -9.47
C ALA A 61 -6.99 14.44 -9.75
N ASP A 62 -7.42 14.41 -11.02
CA ASP A 62 -8.81 14.19 -11.45
C ASP A 62 -9.14 12.73 -11.80
N MET A 63 -8.14 11.83 -11.82
CA MET A 63 -8.31 10.44 -12.26
C MET A 63 -9.13 9.55 -11.31
N TYR A 64 -9.45 10.01 -10.09
CA TYR A 64 -10.28 9.26 -9.14
C TYR A 64 -11.72 8.97 -9.65
N LYS A 65 -12.18 9.70 -10.68
CA LYS A 65 -13.53 9.52 -11.24
C LYS A 65 -13.70 8.24 -12.07
N ASN A 66 -12.61 7.57 -12.46
CA ASN A 66 -12.68 6.33 -13.25
C ASN A 66 -12.90 5.12 -12.34
N LYS A 67 -14.18 4.84 -12.04
CA LYS A 67 -14.60 3.68 -11.23
C LYS A 67 -14.67 2.37 -12.02
N ASP A 68 -14.69 2.44 -13.34
CA ASP A 68 -14.82 1.29 -14.21
C ASP A 68 -13.43 0.78 -14.60
N VAL A 69 -12.76 0.14 -13.64
CA VAL A 69 -11.55 -0.60 -13.97
C VAL A 69 -11.96 -1.96 -14.51
N GLU A 70 -12.10 -2.05 -15.83
CA GLU A 70 -12.36 -3.29 -16.53
C GLU A 70 -11.22 -4.30 -16.28
N ARG A 71 -11.59 -5.56 -16.05
CA ARG A 71 -10.63 -6.65 -15.85
C ARG A 71 -10.16 -7.15 -17.20
N ASP A 72 -8.86 -7.13 -17.41
CA ASP A 72 -8.23 -7.74 -18.57
C ASP A 72 -7.91 -9.21 -18.25
N ALA A 73 -8.79 -10.11 -18.69
CA ALA A 73 -8.65 -11.55 -18.45
C ALA A 73 -7.38 -12.15 -19.09
N ALA A 74 -6.94 -11.62 -20.23
CA ALA A 74 -5.74 -12.11 -20.91
C ALA A 74 -4.48 -11.71 -20.15
N LEU A 75 -4.42 -10.47 -19.65
CA LEU A 75 -3.36 -10.01 -18.77
C LEU A 75 -3.34 -10.79 -17.45
N GLU A 76 -4.48 -10.95 -16.78
CA GLU A 76 -4.54 -11.70 -15.52
C GLU A 76 -4.12 -13.18 -15.71
N ALA A 77 -4.40 -13.79 -16.88
CA ALA A 77 -3.92 -15.13 -17.20
C ALA A 77 -2.37 -15.18 -17.29
N ARG A 78 -1.73 -14.22 -17.98
CA ARG A 78 -0.26 -14.12 -18.05
C ARG A 78 0.36 -13.86 -16.67
N LEU A 79 -0.25 -12.99 -15.87
CA LEU A 79 0.17 -12.74 -14.49
C LEU A 79 0.04 -13.99 -13.61
N THR A 80 -0.99 -14.82 -13.84
CA THR A 80 -1.17 -16.11 -13.14
C THR A 80 -0.10 -17.12 -13.55
N GLU A 81 0.20 -17.22 -14.84
CA GLU A 81 1.23 -18.13 -15.38
C GLU A 81 2.63 -17.78 -14.87
N ALA A 82 2.89 -16.50 -14.61
CA ALA A 82 4.15 -16.03 -14.03
C ALA A 82 4.34 -16.35 -12.53
N ILE A 83 3.32 -16.87 -11.83
CA ILE A 83 3.45 -17.27 -10.42
C ILE A 83 4.19 -18.62 -10.35
N PRO A 84 5.37 -18.70 -9.70
CA PRO A 84 6.20 -19.91 -9.70
C PRO A 84 5.61 -21.05 -8.85
N HIS A 85 4.56 -20.78 -8.07
CA HIS A 85 3.86 -21.73 -7.23
C HIS A 85 2.34 -21.70 -7.47
N ARG A 86 1.70 -22.87 -7.36
CA ARG A 86 0.25 -22.99 -7.56
C ARG A 86 -0.56 -22.64 -6.31
N ASN A 87 -0.03 -23.01 -5.14
CA ASN A 87 -0.71 -22.90 -3.87
C ASN A 87 0.11 -22.07 -2.88
N SER A 88 -0.61 -21.37 -2.02
CA SER A 88 -0.09 -20.63 -0.88
C SER A 88 -0.62 -21.25 0.40
N VAL A 89 0.24 -21.36 1.41
CA VAL A 89 -0.15 -21.84 2.74
C VAL A 89 -0.91 -20.75 3.49
N THR A 90 -2.12 -21.06 3.96
CA THR A 90 -2.92 -20.14 4.78
C THR A 90 -3.41 -20.83 6.05
N SER A 91 -3.37 -20.12 7.18
CA SER A 91 -4.02 -20.59 8.41
C SER A 91 -5.52 -20.40 8.31
N ALA A 92 -6.30 -21.37 8.78
CA ALA A 92 -7.75 -21.32 8.79
C ALA A 92 -8.30 -21.84 10.11
N ARG A 93 -9.31 -21.16 10.67
CA ARG A 93 -10.01 -21.64 11.86
C ARG A 93 -11.10 -22.63 11.47
N VAL A 94 -11.07 -23.83 12.01
CA VAL A 94 -12.09 -24.86 11.81
C VAL A 94 -13.32 -24.56 12.67
N HIS A 95 -14.51 -24.65 12.07
CA HIS A 95 -15.79 -24.54 12.77
C HIS A 95 -16.57 -25.85 12.76
N GLU A 96 -16.42 -26.64 11.69
CA GLU A 96 -17.12 -27.91 11.52
C GLU A 96 -16.29 -28.86 10.66
N ARG A 97 -16.32 -30.15 10.99
CA ARG A 97 -15.76 -31.23 10.19
C ARG A 97 -16.92 -32.14 9.74
N ARG A 98 -17.05 -32.36 8.43
CA ARG A 98 -17.99 -33.31 7.82
C ARG A 98 -17.21 -34.23 6.89
N ASP A 99 -17.74 -35.41 6.56
CA ASP A 99 -17.06 -36.37 5.67
C ASP A 99 -16.48 -35.70 4.42
N GLY A 100 -15.14 -35.63 4.35
CA GLY A 100 -14.39 -35.05 3.24
C GLY A 100 -14.30 -33.52 3.18
N GLU A 101 -14.95 -32.77 4.09
CA GLU A 101 -14.98 -31.31 4.05
C GLU A 101 -14.76 -30.65 5.43
N LEU A 102 -14.19 -29.45 5.40
CA LEU A 102 -14.06 -28.56 6.55
C LEU A 102 -14.82 -27.26 6.29
N LEU A 103 -15.65 -26.84 7.25
CA LEU A 103 -16.11 -25.46 7.30
C LEU A 103 -15.08 -24.64 8.07
N VAL A 104 -14.42 -23.71 7.38
CA VAL A 104 -13.33 -22.92 7.97
C VAL A 104 -13.57 -21.43 7.80
N THR A 105 -12.95 -20.60 8.64
CA THR A 105 -12.78 -19.17 8.37
C THR A 105 -11.37 -18.87 7.89
N ILE A 106 -11.30 -18.24 6.72
CA ILE A 106 -10.08 -17.70 6.11
C ILE A 106 -10.34 -16.22 5.88
N ASP A 107 -9.46 -15.36 6.38
CA ASP A 107 -9.54 -13.90 6.17
C ASP A 107 -10.90 -13.28 6.53
N GLY A 108 -11.57 -13.82 7.55
CA GLY A 108 -12.89 -13.38 8.00
C GLY A 108 -14.06 -13.95 7.17
N THR A 109 -13.80 -14.67 6.09
CA THR A 109 -14.83 -15.35 5.28
C THR A 109 -14.96 -16.81 5.68
N ARG A 110 -16.21 -17.27 5.89
CA ARG A 110 -16.50 -18.69 6.09
C ARG A 110 -16.64 -19.40 4.75
N VAL A 111 -15.87 -20.47 4.55
CA VAL A 111 -15.85 -21.25 3.32
C VAL A 111 -15.82 -22.74 3.64
N ARG A 112 -16.42 -23.56 2.78
CA ARG A 112 -16.20 -25.01 2.79
C ARG A 112 -15.00 -25.33 1.92
N VAL A 113 -14.09 -26.14 2.45
CA VAL A 113 -12.91 -26.61 1.74
C VAL A 113 -12.83 -28.13 1.85
N PRO A 114 -12.38 -28.82 0.79
CA PRO A 114 -12.11 -30.25 0.89
C PRO A 114 -10.98 -30.54 1.88
N VAL A 115 -11.07 -31.67 2.60
CA VAL A 115 -10.09 -32.03 3.65
C VAL A 115 -8.69 -32.28 3.06
N GLU A 116 -8.59 -32.68 1.79
CA GLU A 116 -7.30 -32.84 1.09
C GLU A 116 -6.53 -31.53 0.90
N ARG A 117 -7.16 -30.38 1.15
CA ARG A 117 -6.48 -29.08 1.19
C ARG A 117 -5.67 -28.88 2.47
N VAL A 118 -5.87 -29.70 3.49
CA VAL A 118 -5.11 -29.62 4.75
C VAL A 118 -3.68 -30.08 4.52
N VAL A 119 -2.73 -29.19 4.81
CA VAL A 119 -1.30 -29.47 4.77
C VAL A 119 -0.86 -30.11 6.08
N THR A 120 -1.26 -29.49 7.19
CA THR A 120 -0.96 -29.96 8.55
C THR A 120 -1.86 -29.24 9.57
N ASP A 121 -2.05 -29.84 10.74
CA ASP A 121 -2.69 -29.16 11.88
C ASP A 121 -1.76 -28.08 12.44
N ALA A 122 -2.30 -26.96 12.93
CA ALA A 122 -1.46 -25.88 13.42
C ALA A 122 -0.90 -26.22 14.82
N PRO A 123 0.43 -26.36 14.99
CA PRO A 123 1.02 -26.92 16.21
C PRO A 123 0.86 -26.03 17.46
N TYR A 124 0.40 -24.78 17.32
CA TYR A 124 0.39 -23.78 18.40
C TYR A 124 -0.99 -23.19 18.72
N HIS A 125 -2.07 -23.66 18.09
CA HIS A 125 -3.39 -23.03 18.21
C HIS A 125 -4.53 -23.97 18.63
N GLY A 126 -4.22 -25.20 19.06
CA GLY A 126 -5.22 -26.22 19.39
C GLY A 126 -5.90 -26.82 18.15
N ASP A 127 -6.79 -27.80 18.36
CA ASP A 127 -7.45 -28.60 17.29
C ASP A 127 -8.34 -27.79 16.32
N ASP A 128 -8.52 -26.49 16.59
CA ASP A 128 -9.40 -25.56 15.89
C ASP A 128 -8.70 -24.72 14.81
N VAL A 129 -7.41 -24.92 14.55
CA VAL A 129 -6.69 -24.24 13.46
C VAL A 129 -5.90 -25.23 12.61
N VAL A 130 -6.06 -25.13 11.29
CA VAL A 130 -5.33 -25.93 10.30
C VAL A 130 -4.60 -25.04 9.31
N TYR A 131 -3.54 -25.56 8.69
CA TYR A 131 -2.92 -24.94 7.52
C TYR A 131 -3.46 -25.57 6.25
N LEU A 132 -3.92 -24.72 5.32
CA LEU A 132 -4.52 -25.11 4.06
C LEU A 132 -3.66 -24.68 2.87
N ALA A 133 -3.59 -25.52 1.84
CA ALA A 133 -3.04 -25.19 0.54
C ALA A 133 -4.12 -24.55 -0.35
N MET A 134 -4.18 -23.22 -0.36
CA MET A 134 -5.15 -22.45 -1.15
C MET A 134 -4.53 -21.97 -2.45
N PRO A 135 -5.30 -21.74 -3.54
CA PRO A 135 -4.75 -21.18 -4.78
C PRO A 135 -3.94 -19.91 -4.48
N ALA A 136 -2.77 -19.73 -5.11
CA ALA A 136 -1.91 -18.58 -4.82
C ALA A 136 -2.44 -17.27 -5.43
N ALA A 137 -3.09 -17.34 -6.59
CA ALA A 137 -3.69 -16.19 -7.26
C ALA A 137 -4.92 -15.66 -6.50
N ARG A 138 -5.02 -14.32 -6.42
CA ARG A 138 -6.09 -13.58 -5.75
C ARG A 138 -6.64 -12.49 -6.68
N PRO A 139 -7.25 -12.84 -7.82
CA PRO A 139 -7.84 -11.85 -8.71
C PRO A 139 -8.96 -11.07 -8.01
N ALA A 140 -9.17 -9.83 -8.41
CA ALA A 140 -10.25 -8.95 -7.94
C ALA A 140 -10.27 -8.63 -6.43
N LEU A 141 -9.22 -8.95 -5.66
CA LEU A 141 -9.13 -8.60 -4.24
C LEU A 141 -8.90 -7.09 -4.03
N SER A 142 -8.32 -6.40 -5.01
CA SER A 142 -8.21 -4.94 -5.06
C SER A 142 -8.56 -4.47 -6.47
N PRO A 143 -9.52 -3.53 -6.65
CA PRO A 143 -9.90 -3.06 -7.98
C PRO A 143 -8.70 -2.58 -8.81
N GLY A 144 -8.58 -3.11 -10.03
CA GLY A 144 -7.50 -2.80 -10.97
C GLY A 144 -6.13 -3.38 -10.65
N PHE A 145 -6.00 -4.16 -9.57
CA PHE A 145 -4.79 -4.87 -9.23
C PHE A 145 -5.01 -6.39 -9.25
N PHE A 146 -3.97 -7.11 -9.65
CA PHE A 146 -3.86 -8.54 -9.48
C PHE A 146 -2.96 -8.85 -8.28
N LEU A 147 -3.31 -9.87 -7.48
CA LEU A 147 -2.62 -10.19 -6.25
C LEU A 147 -2.21 -11.66 -6.17
N THR A 148 -1.15 -11.92 -5.41
CA THR A 148 -0.78 -13.27 -4.99
C THR A 148 -0.19 -13.27 -3.58
N ASP A 149 -0.35 -14.40 -2.89
CA ASP A 149 0.37 -14.71 -1.65
C ASP A 149 1.50 -15.69 -1.99
N GLY A 150 2.67 -15.54 -1.35
CA GLY A 150 3.84 -16.41 -1.56
C GLY A 150 3.58 -17.88 -1.22
N SER A 151 4.45 -18.78 -1.66
CA SER A 151 4.28 -20.23 -1.44
C SER A 151 4.21 -20.58 0.04
N ARG A 152 5.00 -19.88 0.86
CA ARG A 152 5.00 -19.96 2.33
C ARG A 152 3.88 -19.17 3.00
N GLY A 153 2.93 -18.66 2.24
CA GLY A 153 1.89 -17.77 2.72
C GLY A 153 2.34 -16.32 2.74
N ARG A 154 1.64 -15.53 3.56
CA ARG A 154 1.97 -14.14 3.85
C ARG A 154 2.19 -13.97 5.34
N SER A 155 2.96 -12.96 5.73
CA SER A 155 3.15 -12.68 7.14
C SER A 155 1.85 -12.25 7.81
N VAL A 156 1.54 -12.89 8.94
CA VAL A 156 0.51 -12.42 9.89
C VAL A 156 1.11 -11.54 10.99
N ARG A 157 2.45 -11.49 11.08
CA ARG A 157 3.17 -10.70 12.07
C ARG A 157 3.19 -9.23 11.68
N LYS A 158 3.20 -8.38 12.70
CA LYS A 158 3.31 -6.93 12.59
C LYS A 158 4.62 -6.46 13.21
N PRO A 159 5.20 -5.34 12.75
CA PRO A 159 4.68 -4.44 11.72
C PRO A 159 4.84 -4.97 10.27
N THR A 160 4.06 -4.43 9.33
CA THR A 160 4.19 -4.78 7.90
C THR A 160 4.87 -3.63 7.16
N LEU A 161 5.92 -3.94 6.42
CA LEU A 161 6.60 -3.00 5.52
C LEU A 161 6.04 -3.15 4.11
N ARG A 162 5.84 -2.04 3.42
CA ARG A 162 5.42 -2.02 2.02
C ARG A 162 6.58 -1.57 1.17
N LEU A 163 6.93 -2.33 0.16
CA LEU A 163 7.85 -1.92 -0.91
C LEU A 163 7.02 -1.58 -2.13
N TYR A 164 7.32 -0.47 -2.78
CA TYR A 164 6.65 0.06 -3.96
C TYR A 164 7.62 0.10 -5.14
N VAL A 165 7.12 -0.22 -6.33
CA VAL A 165 7.85 -0.03 -7.58
C VAL A 165 7.01 0.84 -8.52
N ASN A 166 7.64 1.91 -9.02
CA ASN A 166 7.09 2.79 -10.03
C ASN A 166 7.19 2.16 -11.41
N LEU A 167 6.06 1.97 -12.09
CA LEU A 167 6.01 1.34 -13.41
C LEU A 167 5.21 2.22 -14.36
N GLU A 168 5.73 2.38 -15.57
CA GLU A 168 5.18 3.30 -16.57
C GLU A 168 4.23 2.62 -17.56
N SER A 169 4.25 1.28 -17.63
CA SER A 169 3.44 0.51 -18.57
C SER A 169 3.05 -0.86 -18.00
N LEU A 170 2.07 -1.50 -18.63
CA LEU A 170 1.67 -2.88 -18.30
C LEU A 170 2.76 -3.89 -18.64
N ALA A 171 3.52 -3.68 -19.71
CA ALA A 171 4.65 -4.54 -20.06
C ALA A 171 5.73 -4.52 -18.95
N ALA A 172 6.06 -3.33 -18.44
CA ALA A 172 6.95 -3.20 -17.28
C ALA A 172 6.36 -3.84 -16.02
N ALA A 173 5.03 -3.79 -15.85
CA ALA A 173 4.35 -4.40 -14.73
C ALA A 173 4.39 -5.94 -14.75
N GLU A 174 4.16 -6.56 -15.91
CA GLU A 174 4.31 -8.01 -16.11
C GLU A 174 5.75 -8.48 -15.86
N GLU A 175 6.73 -7.74 -16.35
CA GLU A 175 8.15 -8.06 -16.16
C GLU A 175 8.58 -7.92 -14.70
N ALA A 176 8.24 -6.79 -14.06
CA ALA A 176 8.50 -6.56 -12.63
C ALA A 176 7.84 -7.63 -11.77
N TRP A 177 6.60 -8.01 -12.09
CA TRP A 177 5.87 -9.06 -11.39
C TRP A 177 6.66 -10.36 -11.37
N ARG A 178 7.14 -10.84 -12.53
CA ARG A 178 7.94 -12.06 -12.62
C ARG A 178 9.26 -11.96 -11.85
N LEU A 179 10.00 -10.85 -12.01
CA LEU A 179 11.29 -10.65 -11.35
C LEU A 179 11.17 -10.65 -9.83
N VAL A 180 10.19 -9.91 -9.30
CA VAL A 180 9.97 -9.79 -7.85
C VAL A 180 9.45 -11.11 -7.26
N LEU A 181 8.59 -11.83 -7.96
CA LEU A 181 8.13 -13.15 -7.51
C LEU A 181 9.28 -14.13 -7.39
N ASN A 182 10.12 -14.26 -8.42
CA ASN A 182 11.26 -15.16 -8.38
C ASN A 182 12.23 -14.79 -7.26
N CYS A 183 12.56 -13.50 -7.10
CA CYS A 183 13.43 -13.04 -6.01
C CYS A 183 12.88 -13.42 -4.61
N LEU A 184 11.59 -13.18 -4.36
CA LEU A 184 10.99 -13.48 -3.06
C LEU A 184 10.86 -14.99 -2.79
N GLU A 185 10.60 -15.79 -3.83
CA GLU A 185 10.49 -17.25 -3.73
C GLU A 185 11.85 -17.94 -3.61
N ASP A 186 12.88 -17.45 -4.30
CA ASP A 186 14.27 -17.92 -4.17
C ASP A 186 14.78 -17.70 -2.73
N ARG A 187 14.38 -16.59 -2.10
CA ARG A 187 14.61 -16.34 -0.67
C ARG A 187 13.77 -17.20 0.26
N GLY A 188 12.67 -17.76 -0.23
CA GLY A 188 11.71 -18.49 0.60
C GLY A 188 11.14 -17.63 1.72
N VAL A 189 10.80 -16.36 1.48
CA VAL A 189 10.17 -15.50 2.49
C VAL A 189 8.66 -15.44 2.30
N PRO A 190 7.85 -15.26 3.36
CA PRO A 190 6.42 -15.03 3.19
C PRO A 190 6.17 -13.60 2.68
N TYR A 191 5.22 -13.44 1.77
CA TYR A 191 4.87 -12.14 1.21
C TYR A 191 3.43 -12.13 0.69
N ARG A 192 2.91 -10.92 0.49
CA ARG A 192 1.82 -10.65 -0.44
C ARG A 192 2.32 -9.67 -1.49
N LEU A 193 2.05 -9.95 -2.75
CA LEU A 193 2.40 -9.07 -3.85
C LEU A 193 1.14 -8.62 -4.55
N LYS A 194 1.12 -7.36 -4.98
CA LYS A 194 0.09 -6.84 -5.88
C LYS A 194 0.73 -6.09 -7.03
N VAL A 195 0.11 -6.13 -8.20
CA VAL A 195 0.55 -5.41 -9.40
C VAL A 195 -0.64 -4.83 -10.15
N ALA A 196 -0.45 -3.66 -10.77
CA ALA A 196 -1.43 -3.04 -11.63
C ALA A 196 -1.78 -3.99 -12.79
N SER A 197 -3.07 -4.25 -12.97
CA SER A 197 -3.61 -5.17 -13.98
C SER A 197 -4.61 -4.48 -14.88
N SER A 198 -4.46 -3.16 -15.06
CA SER A 198 -5.30 -2.35 -15.93
C SER A 198 -4.48 -1.18 -16.49
N PRO A 199 -4.66 -0.83 -17.79
CA PRO A 199 -3.94 0.29 -18.39
C PRO A 199 -4.29 1.63 -17.73
N HIS A 200 -5.46 1.74 -17.10
CA HIS A 200 -5.84 2.95 -16.36
C HIS A 200 -5.00 3.19 -15.10
N LEU A 201 -4.27 2.19 -14.62
CA LEU A 201 -3.42 2.28 -13.44
C LEU A 201 -1.94 2.47 -13.77
N VAL A 202 -1.54 2.67 -15.01
CA VAL A 202 -0.14 3.01 -15.34
C VAL A 202 -0.10 4.28 -16.20
N PRO A 203 0.91 5.16 -16.05
CA PRO A 203 2.02 5.08 -15.09
C PRO A 203 1.58 5.34 -13.64
N ARG A 204 2.22 4.68 -12.66
CA ARG A 204 2.06 5.04 -11.23
C ARG A 204 3.23 4.55 -10.36
N ARG A 205 3.48 5.29 -9.27
CA ARG A 205 4.56 5.08 -8.29
C ARG A 205 4.35 3.86 -7.38
N ASP A 206 3.11 3.40 -7.25
CA ASP A 206 2.70 2.22 -6.47
C ASP A 206 2.09 1.12 -7.36
N ALA A 207 2.64 0.95 -8.57
CA ALA A 207 2.13 0.03 -9.58
C ALA A 207 2.32 -1.42 -9.16
N LEU A 208 3.46 -1.74 -8.55
CA LEU A 208 3.71 -3.01 -7.89
C LEU A 208 4.01 -2.74 -6.41
N VAL A 209 3.41 -3.54 -5.52
CA VAL A 209 3.60 -3.40 -4.08
C VAL A 209 3.77 -4.76 -3.41
N ALA A 210 4.89 -4.94 -2.72
CA ALA A 210 5.14 -6.09 -1.86
C ALA A 210 4.81 -5.74 -0.39
N TYR A 211 4.15 -6.66 0.31
CA TYR A 211 3.84 -6.57 1.73
C TYR A 211 4.72 -7.59 2.47
N LEU A 212 5.63 -7.08 3.29
CA LEU A 212 6.68 -7.85 3.95
C LEU A 212 6.51 -7.78 5.48
N GLY A 213 6.47 -8.95 6.11
CA GLY A 213 6.49 -9.05 7.58
C GLY A 213 7.91 -8.91 8.14
N PRO A 214 8.06 -8.88 9.48
CA PRO A 214 9.36 -8.83 10.14
C PRO A 214 10.36 -9.88 9.64
N GLU A 215 9.88 -11.06 9.31
CA GLU A 215 10.67 -12.16 8.75
C GLU A 215 11.13 -11.97 7.29
N SER A 216 10.68 -10.92 6.62
CA SER A 216 10.93 -10.68 5.18
C SER A 216 11.47 -9.27 4.90
N TRP A 217 11.75 -8.44 5.91
CA TRP A 217 12.20 -7.05 5.68
C TRP A 217 13.58 -6.96 5.01
N ASP A 218 14.45 -7.92 5.27
CA ASP A 218 15.77 -8.01 4.67
C ASP A 218 15.74 -8.27 3.15
N ALA A 219 14.58 -8.63 2.59
CA ALA A 219 14.38 -8.81 1.14
C ALA A 219 14.32 -7.48 0.36
N VAL A 220 14.18 -6.33 1.04
CA VAL A 220 14.01 -5.02 0.38
C VAL A 220 15.15 -4.70 -0.58
N ALA A 221 16.41 -4.85 -0.15
CA ALA A 221 17.56 -4.48 -0.97
C ALA A 221 17.69 -5.37 -2.22
N GLU A 222 17.40 -6.66 -2.09
CA GLU A 222 17.47 -7.59 -3.22
C GLU A 222 16.34 -7.33 -4.22
N VAL A 223 15.10 -7.16 -3.74
CA VAL A 223 13.97 -6.80 -4.59
C VAL A 223 14.23 -5.48 -5.33
N ALA A 224 14.79 -4.48 -4.64
CA ALA A 224 15.16 -3.21 -5.27
C ALA A 224 16.22 -3.41 -6.37
N SER A 225 17.22 -4.25 -6.12
CA SER A 225 18.27 -4.60 -7.10
C SER A 225 17.69 -5.32 -8.32
N CYS A 226 16.76 -6.26 -8.12
CA CYS A 226 16.13 -7.02 -9.22
C CYS A 226 15.37 -6.14 -10.21
N VAL A 227 14.83 -5.01 -9.77
CA VAL A 227 14.04 -4.11 -10.63
C VAL A 227 14.81 -2.86 -11.04
N VAL A 228 16.06 -2.68 -10.62
CA VAL A 228 16.76 -1.40 -10.77
C VAL A 228 17.05 -1.04 -12.24
N ASP A 229 17.27 -2.04 -13.09
CA ASP A 229 17.58 -1.86 -14.51
C ASP A 229 16.39 -2.20 -15.42
N LEU A 230 15.19 -2.35 -14.84
CA LEU A 230 13.99 -2.72 -15.57
C LEU A 230 13.57 -1.63 -16.57
N PRO A 231 13.49 -1.94 -17.88
CA PRO A 231 12.94 -1.00 -18.86
C PRO A 231 11.46 -0.65 -18.55
N GLY A 232 11.12 0.63 -18.65
CA GLY A 232 9.78 1.13 -18.34
C GLY A 232 9.47 1.25 -16.84
N ARG A 233 10.48 1.13 -15.97
CA ARG A 233 10.41 1.57 -14.57
C ARG A 233 10.63 3.08 -14.50
N GLY A 234 9.69 3.80 -13.89
CA GLY A 234 9.86 5.22 -13.62
C GLY A 234 10.83 5.47 -12.47
N SER A 235 11.42 6.67 -12.37
CA SER A 235 12.40 7.02 -11.32
C SER A 235 11.79 7.69 -10.08
N LYS A 236 10.58 8.23 -10.20
CA LYS A 236 9.91 8.97 -9.10
C LYS A 236 9.33 8.02 -8.06
N VAL A 237 9.25 8.47 -6.81
CA VAL A 237 8.59 7.74 -5.71
C VAL A 237 7.49 8.60 -5.07
N SER A 238 6.63 7.99 -4.26
CA SER A 238 5.64 8.74 -3.46
C SER A 238 6.35 9.65 -2.46
N VAL A 239 5.86 10.87 -2.29
CA VAL A 239 6.37 11.82 -1.26
C VAL A 239 6.09 11.33 0.16
N PHE A 240 5.22 10.34 0.31
CA PHE A 240 4.93 9.69 1.58
C PHE A 240 5.81 8.48 1.86
N ALA A 241 6.73 8.10 0.96
CA ALA A 241 7.52 6.89 1.07
C ALA A 241 9.02 7.20 1.00
N GLU A 242 9.83 6.40 1.68
CA GLU A 242 11.29 6.55 1.69
C GLU A 242 11.88 5.89 0.46
N GLN A 243 12.70 6.61 -0.30
CA GLN A 243 13.34 6.06 -1.49
C GLN A 243 14.50 5.13 -1.10
N VAL A 244 14.51 3.90 -1.62
CA VAL A 244 15.62 2.94 -1.42
C VAL A 244 16.45 2.74 -2.70
N ALA A 245 15.86 3.00 -3.86
CA ALA A 245 16.51 3.09 -5.16
C ALA A 245 15.64 3.97 -6.08
N PRO A 246 16.14 4.48 -7.22
CA PRO A 246 15.28 5.19 -8.18
C PRO A 246 14.01 4.38 -8.50
N GLY A 247 12.84 4.98 -8.35
CA GLY A 247 11.56 4.31 -8.61
C GLY A 247 11.15 3.23 -7.61
N VAL A 248 11.94 2.97 -6.56
CA VAL A 248 11.65 1.97 -5.53
C VAL A 248 11.63 2.66 -4.17
N SER A 249 10.55 2.50 -3.43
CA SER A 249 10.40 3.09 -2.11
C SER A 249 9.76 2.16 -1.10
N VAL A 250 9.88 2.50 0.18
CA VAL A 250 9.30 1.75 1.28
C VAL A 250 8.45 2.63 2.18
N ALA A 251 7.44 2.04 2.81
CA ALA A 251 6.70 2.69 3.89
C ALA A 251 6.08 1.68 4.85
N TRP A 252 5.94 2.07 6.11
CA TRP A 252 5.30 1.26 7.14
C TRP A 252 3.78 1.29 6.97
N GLN A 253 3.15 0.11 6.93
CA GLN A 253 1.70 0.01 6.90
C GLN A 253 1.10 0.62 8.18
N PRO A 254 0.02 1.42 8.10
CA PRO A 254 -0.61 2.01 9.28
C PRO A 254 -1.26 0.94 10.18
N PHE A 255 -1.23 1.14 11.50
CA PHE A 255 -1.93 0.31 12.49
C PHE A 255 -3.30 0.88 12.86
N ALA A 256 -4.33 0.05 12.74
CA ALA A 256 -5.71 0.48 12.98
C ALA A 256 -5.98 1.00 14.40
N GLU A 257 -5.31 0.47 15.43
CA GLU A 257 -5.64 0.76 16.84
C GLU A 257 -5.30 2.21 17.26
N ARG A 258 -4.24 2.81 16.70
CA ARG A 258 -3.84 4.19 17.03
C ARG A 258 -4.33 5.23 16.03
N SER A 259 -4.71 4.83 14.82
CA SER A 259 -5.14 5.76 13.78
C SER A 259 -6.55 6.35 14.01
N GLY A 260 -7.26 5.99 15.08
CA GLY A 260 -8.62 6.49 15.41
C GLY A 260 -9.64 6.34 14.28
N GLY A 261 -9.31 5.55 13.25
CA GLY A 261 -9.87 5.65 11.91
C GLY A 261 -10.38 4.31 11.41
N GLN A 262 -11.23 4.36 10.39
CA GLN A 262 -11.80 3.18 9.76
C GLN A 262 -10.70 2.20 9.32
N THR A 263 -10.81 0.96 9.80
CA THR A 263 -10.10 -0.19 9.23
C THR A 263 -10.38 -0.24 7.72
N GLY A 264 -9.35 -0.41 6.89
CA GLY A 264 -9.51 -0.65 5.45
C GLY A 264 -9.03 0.44 4.47
N ARG A 265 -8.38 1.53 4.92
CA ARG A 265 -7.72 2.49 4.01
C ARG A 265 -6.36 1.96 3.53
N SER A 266 -6.02 2.26 2.27
CA SER A 266 -4.66 2.05 1.76
C SER A 266 -3.68 3.01 2.44
N PHE A 267 -2.38 2.69 2.43
CA PHE A 267 -1.34 3.57 2.98
C PHE A 267 -1.43 5.01 2.42
N GLY A 268 -1.46 5.16 1.09
CA GLY A 268 -1.55 6.48 0.48
C GLY A 268 -2.83 7.22 0.89
N GLN A 269 -3.97 6.52 0.95
CA GLN A 269 -5.23 7.12 1.41
C GLN A 269 -5.14 7.60 2.86
N HIS A 270 -4.46 6.85 3.73
CA HIS A 270 -4.24 7.25 5.11
C HIS A 270 -3.47 8.57 5.18
N ARG A 271 -2.32 8.66 4.49
CA ARG A 271 -1.48 9.88 4.51
C ARG A 271 -2.18 11.07 3.85
N ALA A 272 -2.77 10.84 2.67
CA ALA A 272 -3.51 11.87 1.96
C ALA A 272 -4.74 12.39 2.74
N THR A 273 -5.38 11.53 3.55
CA THR A 273 -6.48 11.98 4.43
C THR A 273 -5.98 12.91 5.52
N ALA A 274 -4.90 12.56 6.23
CA ALA A 274 -4.32 13.42 7.25
C ALA A 274 -3.89 14.79 6.68
N VAL A 275 -3.27 14.81 5.49
CA VAL A 275 -2.91 16.05 4.80
C VAL A 275 -4.16 16.87 4.44
N ALA A 276 -5.20 16.25 3.87
CA ALA A 276 -6.44 16.94 3.54
C ALA A 276 -7.12 17.55 4.79
N GLU A 277 -7.15 16.81 5.90
CA GLU A 277 -7.69 17.28 7.18
C GLU A 277 -6.89 18.46 7.75
N GLY A 278 -5.56 18.41 7.66
CA GLY A 278 -4.68 19.52 8.05
C GLY A 278 -4.95 20.79 7.25
N LEU A 279 -5.00 20.67 5.92
CA LEU A 279 -5.22 21.81 5.01
C LEU A 279 -6.62 22.43 5.18
N VAL A 280 -7.67 21.61 5.26
CA VAL A 280 -9.03 22.11 5.48
C VAL A 280 -9.17 22.69 6.89
N GLY A 281 -8.57 22.06 7.90
CA GLY A 281 -8.59 22.57 9.27
C GLY A 281 -7.90 23.91 9.42
N HIS A 282 -6.80 24.14 8.70
CA HIS A 282 -6.09 25.42 8.67
C HIS A 282 -6.98 26.55 8.13
N VAL A 283 -7.60 26.37 6.96
CA VAL A 283 -8.41 27.44 6.34
C VAL A 283 -9.69 27.74 7.11
N LEU A 284 -10.25 26.75 7.82
CA LEU A 284 -11.42 26.93 8.68
C LEU A 284 -11.08 27.47 10.08
N GLY A 285 -9.79 27.64 10.40
CA GLY A 285 -9.34 28.08 11.72
C GLY A 285 -9.54 27.04 12.84
N THR A 286 -9.83 25.77 12.51
CA THR A 286 -9.94 24.69 13.49
C THR A 286 -8.58 24.08 13.86
N ARG A 287 -7.54 24.40 13.10
CA ARG A 287 -6.13 24.16 13.45
C ARG A 287 -5.37 25.49 13.43
N ALA A 288 -4.73 25.83 14.53
CA ALA A 288 -3.92 27.04 14.66
C ALA A 288 -2.54 26.88 13.99
N GLY A 289 -1.82 27.99 13.85
CA GLY A 289 -0.46 28.01 13.30
C GLY A 289 -0.42 28.22 11.78
N THR A 290 0.75 27.97 11.21
CA THR A 290 0.98 27.98 9.77
C THR A 290 0.28 26.79 9.08
N ARG A 291 0.19 26.85 7.75
CA ARG A 291 -0.34 25.74 6.95
C ARG A 291 0.43 24.45 7.19
N GLU A 292 1.76 24.54 7.25
CA GLU A 292 2.67 23.43 7.46
C GLU A 292 2.53 22.86 8.88
N GLU A 293 2.40 23.71 9.90
CA GLU A 293 2.13 23.29 11.29
C GLU A 293 0.80 22.56 11.41
N ALA A 294 -0.25 23.05 10.73
CA ALA A 294 -1.55 22.40 10.73
C ALA A 294 -1.53 21.01 10.06
N VAL A 295 -0.79 20.86 8.95
CA VAL A 295 -0.58 19.56 8.29
C VAL A 295 0.26 18.63 9.15
N ALA A 296 1.35 19.12 9.74
CA ALA A 296 2.20 18.34 10.63
C ALA A 296 1.42 17.83 11.85
N GLY A 297 0.61 18.69 12.48
CA GLY A 297 -0.30 18.30 13.54
C GLY A 297 -1.29 17.21 13.10
N ALA A 298 -1.85 17.31 11.90
CA ALA A 298 -2.81 16.32 11.40
C ALA A 298 -2.17 14.96 11.11
N LEU A 299 -0.93 14.95 10.60
CA LEU A 299 -0.13 13.75 10.45
C LEU A 299 0.14 13.10 11.82
N PHE A 300 0.57 13.90 12.79
CA PHE A 300 0.84 13.45 14.14
C PHE A 300 -0.41 12.82 14.80
N ASP A 301 -1.56 13.50 14.72
CA ASP A 301 -2.83 13.01 15.23
C ASP A 301 -3.24 11.67 14.61
N ALA A 302 -2.87 11.45 13.34
CA ALA A 302 -3.12 10.20 12.61
C ALA A 302 -2.07 9.11 12.91
N GLY A 303 -1.14 9.34 13.84
CA GLY A 303 -0.06 8.41 14.19
C GLY A 303 1.07 8.35 13.18
N VAL A 304 1.22 9.38 12.33
CA VAL A 304 2.27 9.51 11.31
C VAL A 304 3.37 10.43 11.84
N ASP A 305 4.62 10.10 11.55
CA ASP A 305 5.75 11.00 11.81
C ASP A 305 5.73 12.14 10.77
N PRO A 306 5.51 13.42 11.16
CA PRO A 306 5.40 14.52 10.21
C PRO A 306 6.71 14.81 9.46
N SER A 307 7.85 14.50 10.07
CA SER A 307 9.18 14.69 9.50
C SER A 307 9.62 13.53 8.61
N ALA A 308 8.95 12.37 8.75
CA ALA A 308 9.22 11.15 7.99
C ALA A 308 7.91 10.40 7.66
N PRO A 309 7.06 10.88 6.72
CA PRO A 309 5.70 10.35 6.49
C PRO A 309 5.61 8.87 6.09
N TYR A 310 6.74 8.28 5.69
CA TYR A 310 6.88 6.84 5.44
C TYR A 310 6.78 6.00 6.72
N ARG A 311 6.89 6.63 7.89
CA ARG A 311 6.83 6.00 9.22
C ARG A 311 5.50 6.32 9.91
N ASN A 312 5.08 5.38 10.74
CA ASN A 312 4.22 5.68 11.89
C ASN A 312 5.12 6.08 13.07
N LEU A 313 4.56 6.76 14.07
CA LEU A 313 5.28 7.20 15.28
C LEU A 313 5.98 6.05 16.04
N ASP A 314 5.47 4.82 15.91
CA ASP A 314 5.97 3.60 16.55
C ASP A 314 6.69 2.64 15.59
N SER A 315 7.04 3.10 14.39
CA SER A 315 7.69 2.23 13.41
C SER A 315 9.12 1.86 13.82
N PRO A 316 9.53 0.60 13.61
CA PRO A 316 10.90 0.18 13.85
C PRO A 316 11.93 1.06 13.14
N GLN A 317 13.11 1.21 13.76
CA GLN A 317 14.27 1.79 13.12
C GLN A 317 15.06 0.67 12.44
N ILE A 318 15.04 0.65 11.11
CA ILE A 318 15.86 -0.24 10.30
C ILE A 318 16.54 0.59 9.22
N GLY A 319 17.81 0.30 8.96
CA GLY A 319 18.53 0.86 7.81
C GLY A 319 18.18 0.08 6.56
N PHE A 320 17.93 0.77 5.46
CA PHE A 320 17.86 0.15 4.14
C PHE A 320 19.09 0.62 3.37
N ASP A 321 19.98 -0.31 3.03
CA ASP A 321 21.14 0.02 2.20
C ASP A 321 20.62 0.53 0.85
N THR A 322 20.99 1.75 0.48
CA THR A 322 20.57 2.35 -0.78
C THR A 322 21.26 1.66 -1.95
N VAL A 323 20.48 0.98 -2.78
CA VAL A 323 20.98 0.33 -3.99
C VAL A 323 21.15 1.40 -5.08
N GLY A 324 22.35 1.51 -5.66
CA GLY A 324 22.63 2.43 -6.76
C GLY A 324 23.26 3.78 -6.36
N SER A 325 23.78 3.91 -5.15
CA SER A 325 24.66 5.04 -4.77
C SER A 325 26.10 4.80 -5.28
N ALA A 326 26.28 4.56 -6.57
CA ALA A 326 27.60 4.35 -7.16
C ALA A 326 27.74 5.12 -8.49
N ARG A 327 28.40 6.29 -8.37
CA ARG A 327 29.11 7.12 -9.36
C ARG A 327 28.42 7.44 -10.69
#